data_AF-A0A6P7HCI5-F1
#
_entry.id   AF-A0A6P7HCI5-F1
#
_cell.length_a   1.000
_cell.length_b   1.000
_cell.length_c   1.000
_cell.angle_alpha   90.00
_cell.angle_beta   90.00
_cell.angle_gamma   90.00
#
_symmetry.space_group_name_H-M   'P 1'
#
loop_
_entity.id
_entity.type
_entity.pdbx_description
1 polymer ?
#
loop_
_entity_poly.entity_id
_entity_poly.type
_entity_poly.pdbx_seq_one_letter_code
_entity_poly.pdbx_strand_id
1 'polypeptide(L)'
;MNFTVDEMVDMIWILGECNKNALLSVRVHHERFPGRRQPTTSSFERLKDRFNRTGSVRYEKHERTKSTVTEENEIDVLLAVTEDPHTSIRNISKEKELTYYSVQRLL
;
A
#
# COMPACT_ATOMS: atom_id res chain seq x y z
N MET A 1 2.16 -5.78 11.85
CA MET A 1 3.32 -5.37 12.66
C MET A 1 3.54 -3.93 12.29
N ASN A 2 3.28 -3.00 13.20
CA ASN A 2 3.18 -1.58 12.85
C ASN A 2 4.22 -0.84 13.68
N PHE A 3 5.41 -0.70 13.11
CA PHE A 3 6.44 0.21 13.58
C PHE A 3 6.34 1.52 12.80
N THR A 4 6.73 2.62 13.42
CA THR A 4 6.90 3.88 12.70
C THR A 4 8.05 3.77 11.69
N VAL A 5 8.10 4.68 10.71
CA VAL A 5 9.21 4.69 9.75
C VAL A 5 10.55 4.89 10.47
N ASP A 6 10.59 5.77 11.46
CA ASP A 6 11.79 6.05 12.24
C ASP A 6 12.27 4.82 13.02
N GLU A 7 11.36 4.11 13.68
CA GLU A 7 11.68 2.83 14.35
C GLU A 7 12.20 1.79 13.34
N MET A 8 11.62 1.71 12.14
CA MET A 8 12.10 0.77 11.12
C MET A 8 13.48 1.15 10.57
N VAL A 9 13.79 2.44 10.47
CA VAL A 9 15.13 2.91 10.09
C VAL A 9 16.14 2.50 11.16
N ASP A 10 15.85 2.73 12.44
CA ASP A 10 16.69 2.28 13.56
C ASP A 10 16.89 0.76 13.55
N MET A 11 15.83 0.00 13.26
CA MET A 11 15.91 -1.45 13.10
C MET A 11 16.82 -1.86 11.92
N ILE A 12 16.82 -1.15 10.80
CA ILE A 12 17.74 -1.44 9.68
C ILE A 12 19.19 -1.17 10.06
N TRP A 13 19.47 -0.09 10.78
CA TRP A 13 20.82 0.21 11.25
C TRP A 13 21.33 -0.90 12.17
N ILE A 14 20.53 -1.31 13.16
CA ILE A 14 20.86 -2.43 14.04
C ILE A 14 21.07 -3.71 13.24
N LEU A 15 20.20 -4.01 12.28
CA LEU A 15 20.33 -5.19 11.43
C LEU A 15 21.65 -5.18 10.64
N GLY A 16 22.09 -4.00 10.17
CA GLY A 16 23.38 -3.78 9.53
C GLY A 16 24.55 -4.05 10.47
N GLU A 17 24.53 -3.44 11.67
CA GLU A 17 25.55 -3.67 12.72
C GLU A 17 25.66 -5.14 13.10
N CYS A 18 24.53 -5.85 13.12
CA CYS A 18 24.44 -7.26 13.49
C CYS A 18 24.75 -8.22 12.33
N ASN A 19 25.36 -7.75 11.24
CA ASN A 19 25.66 -8.54 10.04
C ASN A 19 24.42 -9.32 9.51
N LYS A 20 23.26 -8.66 9.52
CA LYS A 20 21.96 -9.20 9.09
C LYS A 20 21.43 -10.37 9.94
N ASN A 21 21.98 -10.59 11.13
CA ASN A 21 21.50 -11.58 12.09
C ASN A 21 20.30 -11.03 12.87
N ALA A 22 19.10 -11.51 12.56
CA ALA A 22 17.86 -11.06 13.19
C ALA A 22 17.80 -11.35 14.70
N LEU A 23 18.34 -12.49 15.14
CA LEU A 23 18.32 -12.88 16.56
C LEU A 23 19.25 -12.00 17.39
N LEU A 24 20.44 -11.69 16.87
CA LEU A 24 21.35 -10.73 17.49
C LEU A 24 20.73 -9.33 17.53
N SER A 25 20.07 -8.93 16.43
CA SER A 25 19.44 -7.61 16.28
C SER A 25 18.36 -7.35 17.33
N VAL A 26 17.58 -8.36 17.71
CA VAL A 26 16.60 -8.25 18.80
C VAL A 26 17.26 -7.89 20.12
N ARG A 27 18.38 -8.54 20.45
CA ARG A 27 19.11 -8.29 21.70
C ARG A 27 19.69 -6.88 21.72
N VAL A 28 20.38 -6.49 20.65
CA VAL A 28 20.97 -5.15 20.51
C VAL A 28 19.89 -4.06 20.54
N HIS A 29 18.75 -4.28 19.90
CA HIS A 29 17.63 -3.35 19.94
C HIS A 29 17.07 -3.19 21.36
N HIS A 30 16.90 -4.29 22.10
CA HIS A 30 16.40 -4.27 23.47
C HIS A 30 17.34 -3.49 24.41
N GLU A 31 18.64 -3.67 24.25
CA GLU A 31 19.65 -2.94 25.02
C GLU A 31 19.69 -1.44 24.69
N ARG A 32 19.61 -1.09 23.40
CA ARG A 32 19.69 0.31 22.93
C ARG A 32 18.40 1.09 23.18
N PHE A 33 17.25 0.42 23.11
CA PHE A 33 15.93 1.05 23.20
C PHE A 33 15.00 0.33 24.19
N PRO A 34 15.34 0.26 25.49
CA PRO A 34 14.59 -0.52 26.48
C PRO A 34 13.16 -0.01 26.69
N GLY A 35 12.92 1.30 26.53
CA GLY A 35 11.59 1.92 26.68
C GLY A 35 10.71 1.90 25.43
N ARG A 36 11.20 1.36 24.30
CA ARG A 36 10.43 1.27 23.05
C ARG A 36 9.73 -0.08 22.92
N ARG A 37 8.81 -0.16 21.95
CA ARG A 37 8.23 -1.43 21.54
C ARG A 37 9.34 -2.36 21.06
N GLN A 38 9.40 -3.56 21.60
CA GLN A 38 10.44 -4.53 21.24
C GLN A 38 10.07 -5.30 19.96
N PRO A 39 10.89 -5.24 18.90
CA PRO A 39 10.74 -6.08 17.73
C PRO A 39 11.09 -7.53 18.05
N THR A 40 10.30 -8.44 17.49
CA THR A 40 10.61 -9.87 17.44
C THR A 40 11.60 -10.19 16.32
N THR A 41 12.21 -11.38 16.34
CA THR A 41 13.04 -11.89 15.24
C THR A 41 12.30 -11.82 13.90
N SER A 42 11.02 -12.20 13.88
CA SER A 42 10.18 -12.13 12.67
C SER A 42 9.93 -10.70 12.17
N SER A 43 10.05 -9.68 13.02
CA SER A 43 10.01 -8.27 12.60
C SER A 43 11.20 -7.93 11.74
N PHE A 44 12.39 -8.30 12.22
CA PHE A 44 13.65 -8.05 11.54
C PHE A 44 13.72 -8.84 10.24
N GLU A 45 13.29 -10.11 10.22
CA GLU A 45 13.25 -10.91 9.00
C GLU A 45 12.32 -10.29 7.96
N ARG A 46 11.09 -9.95 8.33
CA ARG A 46 10.14 -9.30 7.40
C ARG A 46 10.63 -7.95 6.92
N LEU A 47 11.30 -7.17 7.78
CA LEU A 47 11.88 -5.89 7.39
C LEU A 47 13.05 -6.09 6.42
N LYS A 48 13.94 -7.05 6.71
CA LYS A 48 15.08 -7.43 5.85
C LYS A 48 14.60 -7.86 4.48
N ASP A 49 13.62 -8.76 4.42
CA ASP A 49 13.10 -9.30 3.16
C ASP A 49 12.45 -8.20 2.32
N ARG A 50 11.66 -7.33 2.96
CA ARG A 50 11.06 -6.16 2.30
C ARG A 50 12.12 -5.21 1.78
N PHE A 51 13.13 -4.89 2.58
CA PHE A 51 14.19 -3.97 2.20
C PHE A 51 15.03 -4.52 1.04
N ASN A 52 15.37 -5.80 1.07
CA ASN A 52 16.07 -6.45 -0.04
C ASN A 52 15.24 -6.46 -1.33
N ARG A 53 13.92 -6.65 -1.23
CA ARG A 53 13.02 -6.67 -2.40
C ARG A 53 12.76 -5.29 -3.00
N THR A 54 12.59 -4.28 -2.15
CA THR A 54 12.02 -2.97 -2.57
C THR A 54 12.96 -1.78 -2.36
N GLY A 55 14.06 -1.96 -1.62
CA GLY A 55 14.92 -0.86 -1.16
C GLY A 55 14.26 0.05 -0.11
N SER A 56 13.07 -0.29 0.38
CA SER A 56 12.27 0.57 1.25
C SER A 56 11.97 -0.07 2.60
N VAL A 57 12.01 0.75 3.66
CA VAL A 57 11.50 0.39 5.00
C VAL A 57 9.98 0.48 5.08
N ARG A 58 9.34 1.23 4.18
CA ARG A 58 7.91 1.50 4.26
C ARG A 58 7.14 0.21 3.97
N TYR A 59 6.05 0.00 4.72
CA TYR A 59 5.11 -1.06 4.40
C TYR A 59 4.58 -0.86 2.98
N GLU A 60 4.40 -1.98 2.27
CA GLU A 60 3.76 -1.96 0.97
C GLU A 60 2.33 -1.50 1.15
N LYS A 61 1.93 -0.50 0.36
CA LYS A 61 0.53 -0.13 0.28
C LYS A 61 -0.18 -1.28 -0.39
N HIS A 62 -1.11 -1.92 0.32
CA HIS A 62 -2.09 -2.75 -0.35
C HIS A 62 -2.95 -1.81 -1.18
N GLU A 63 -2.75 -1.83 -2.49
CA GLU A 63 -3.72 -1.26 -3.41
C GLU A 63 -5.01 -2.04 -3.20
N ARG A 64 -6.06 -1.36 -2.73
CA ARG A 64 -7.40 -1.88 -2.89
C ARG A 64 -7.61 -1.98 -4.39
N THR A 65 -7.78 -3.20 -4.89
CA THR A 65 -8.31 -3.43 -6.24
C THR A 65 -9.52 -2.53 -6.40
N LYS A 66 -9.45 -1.61 -7.38
CA LYS A 66 -10.54 -0.68 -7.65
C LYS A 66 -11.79 -1.50 -7.93
N SER A 67 -12.83 -1.25 -7.15
CA SER A 67 -14.12 -1.93 -7.22
C SER A 67 -14.81 -1.63 -8.55
N THR A 68 -15.20 -2.67 -9.28
CA THR A 68 -16.25 -2.72 -10.32
C THR A 68 -16.03 -1.92 -11.62
N VAL A 69 -15.18 -0.89 -11.61
CA VAL A 69 -14.85 -0.11 -12.80
C VAL A 69 -13.62 -0.73 -13.46
N THR A 70 -13.87 -1.52 -14.49
CA THR A 70 -12.84 -2.01 -15.41
C THR A 70 -12.39 -0.88 -16.34
N GLU A 71 -11.20 -1.00 -16.93
CA GLU A 71 -10.72 -0.04 -17.95
C GLU A 71 -11.70 0.09 -19.11
N GLU A 72 -12.35 -1.02 -19.50
CA GLU A 72 -13.38 -1.05 -20.54
C GLU A 72 -14.59 -0.17 -20.16
N ASN A 73 -15.09 -0.29 -18.92
CA ASN A 73 -16.19 0.53 -18.44
C ASN A 73 -15.81 2.02 -18.35
N GLU A 74 -14.55 2.33 -18.09
CA GLU A 74 -14.04 3.71 -18.08
C GLU A 74 -14.03 4.31 -19.49
N ILE A 75 -13.51 3.58 -20.48
CA ILE A 75 -13.51 4.00 -21.88
C ILE A 75 -14.94 4.20 -22.39
N ASP A 76 -15.86 3.29 -22.07
CA ASP A 76 -17.24 3.35 -22.50
C ASP A 76 -18.01 4.55 -21.95
N VAL A 77 -17.76 4.92 -20.69
CA VAL A 77 -18.36 6.12 -20.07
C VAL A 77 -17.80 7.39 -20.71
N LEU A 78 -16.49 7.44 -20.96
CA LEU A 78 -15.86 8.57 -21.62
C LEU A 78 -16.37 8.73 -23.07
N LEU A 79 -16.50 7.63 -23.81
CA LEU A 79 -17.04 7.65 -25.17
C LEU A 79 -18.46 8.20 -25.21
N ALA A 80 -19.34 7.74 -24.33
CA ALA A 80 -20.73 8.20 -24.26
C ALA A 80 -20.85 9.72 -24.03
N VAL A 81 -19.96 10.31 -23.21
CA VAL A 81 -19.92 11.76 -22.99
C VAL A 81 -19.28 12.51 -24.15
N THR A 82 -18.31 11.92 -24.85
CA THR A 82 -17.76 12.54 -26.06
C THR A 82 -18.74 12.55 -27.23
N GLU A 83 -19.61 11.54 -27.34
CA GLU A 83 -20.65 11.45 -28.37
C GLU A 83 -21.80 12.42 -28.09
N ASP A 84 -22.26 12.51 -26.84
CA ASP A 84 -23.27 13.48 -26.40
C ASP A 84 -22.89 14.11 -25.04
N PRO A 85 -22.28 15.31 -25.05
CA PRO A 85 -21.90 16.00 -23.81
C PRO A 85 -23.08 16.40 -22.91
N HIS A 86 -24.31 16.40 -23.42
CA HIS A 86 -25.50 16.74 -22.65
C HIS A 86 -26.21 15.53 -22.04
N THR A 87 -25.70 14.32 -22.29
CA THR A 87 -26.27 13.11 -21.70
C THR A 87 -26.15 13.14 -20.17
N SER A 88 -27.15 12.57 -19.49
CA SER A 88 -27.16 12.54 -18.03
C SER A 88 -26.39 11.34 -17.50
N ILE A 89 -25.71 11.51 -16.36
CA ILE A 89 -25.04 10.42 -15.62
C ILE A 89 -25.99 9.24 -15.35
N ARG A 90 -27.29 9.52 -15.11
CA ARG A 90 -28.31 8.49 -14.92
C ARG A 90 -28.58 7.67 -16.19
N ASN A 91 -28.50 8.28 -17.36
CA ASN A 91 -28.70 7.57 -18.63
C ASN A 91 -27.51 6.66 -18.91
N ILE A 92 -26.27 7.18 -18.80
CA ILE A 92 -25.05 6.38 -18.95
C ILE A 92 -25.03 5.20 -17.97
N SER A 93 -25.40 5.46 -16.70
CA SER A 93 -25.49 4.42 -15.66
C SER A 93 -26.45 3.29 -16.03
N LYS A 94 -27.60 3.60 -16.64
CA LYS A 94 -28.55 2.58 -17.10
C LYS A 94 -28.05 1.84 -18.33
N GLU A 95 -27.46 2.56 -19.28
CA GLU A 95 -26.98 2.00 -20.55
C GLU A 95 -25.79 1.05 -20.36
N LYS A 96 -24.85 1.43 -19.48
CA LYS A 96 -23.62 0.67 -19.23
C LYS A 96 -23.72 -0.26 -18.01
N GLU A 97 -24.91 -0.40 -17.42
CA GLU A 97 -25.17 -1.20 -16.21
C GLU A 97 -24.23 -0.87 -15.02
N LEU A 98 -23.76 0.38 -14.95
CA LEU A 98 -22.90 0.88 -13.89
C LEU A 98 -23.72 1.57 -12.80
N THR A 99 -23.20 1.60 -11.58
CA THR A 99 -23.83 2.43 -10.55
C THR A 99 -23.66 3.91 -10.89
N TYR A 100 -24.64 4.74 -10.53
CA TYR A 100 -24.57 6.19 -10.69
C TYR A 100 -23.26 6.77 -10.10
N TYR A 101 -22.84 6.28 -8.92
CA TYR A 101 -21.61 6.70 -8.26
C TYR A 101 -20.34 6.29 -9.01
N SER A 102 -20.35 5.15 -9.72
CA SER A 102 -19.23 4.73 -10.57
C SER A 102 -19.07 5.67 -11.75
N VAL A 103 -20.17 5.98 -12.46
CA VAL A 103 -20.16 6.92 -13.59
C VAL A 103 -19.75 8.33 -13.12
N GLN A 104 -20.30 8.81 -12.00
CA GLN A 104 -19.95 10.11 -11.44
C GLN A 104 -18.48 10.21 -11.00
N ARG A 105 -17.83 9.11 -10.64
CA ARG A 105 -16.41 9.10 -10.30
C ARG A 105 -15.47 9.12 -11.50
N LEU A 106 -15.98 8.71 -12.67
CA LEU A 106 -15.23 8.63 -13.92
C LEU A 106 -15.26 9.96 -14.71
N LEU A 107 -16.29 10.77 -14.51
CA LEU A 107 -16.47 12.11 -15.09
C LEU A 107 -15.98 13.19 -14.13
#